data_AF-A0A4V0ZPP3-F1
#
_entry.id   AF-A0A4V0ZPP3-F1
#
_cell.length_a   1.000
_cell.length_b   1.000
_cell.length_c   1.000
_cell.angle_alpha   90.00
_cell.angle_beta   90.00
_cell.angle_gamma   90.00
#
_symmetry.space_group_name_H-M   'P 1'
#
loop_
_entity.id
_entity.type
_entity.pdbx_description
1 polymer ?
#
loop_
_entity_poly.entity_id
_entity_poly.type
_entity_poly.pdbx_seq_one_letter_code
_entity_poly.pdbx_strand_id
1 'polypeptide(L)'
;MADDIRENAMSGGTPTRLRGLAANCNSISPTLEEVMNAMGIYTYSFTLAAKEEKDLGNLGTGVYFLTSPTASRTAIYSVGAYQKCFVSDGGNNLFCDYTDGTKSVVFGRKEVNGSFYIKNNRDIEATFRLKVIKV
;
A
#
# COMPACT_ATOMS: atom_id res chain seq x y z
N MET A 1 -32.24 -37.93 13.64
CA MET A 1 -30.86 -37.43 13.53
C MET A 1 -30.60 -37.27 12.04
N ALA A 2 -30.22 -36.08 11.58
CA ALA A 2 -29.95 -35.87 10.17
C ALA A 2 -28.54 -36.37 9.87
N ASP A 3 -28.41 -37.27 8.89
CA ASP A 3 -27.12 -37.80 8.45
C ASP A 3 -26.33 -36.70 7.72
N ASP A 4 -25.04 -36.61 8.05
CA ASP A 4 -24.12 -35.61 7.50
C ASP A 4 -23.89 -35.90 6.01
N ILE A 5 -24.37 -34.99 5.14
CA ILE A 5 -24.25 -35.14 3.69
C ILE A 5 -22.84 -34.72 3.28
N ARG A 6 -22.06 -35.66 2.74
CA ARG A 6 -20.74 -35.37 2.16
C ARG A 6 -20.91 -34.41 0.98
N GLU A 7 -20.07 -33.38 0.90
CA GLU A 7 -20.13 -32.30 -0.11
C GLU A 7 -20.27 -32.81 -1.56
N ASN A 8 -19.63 -33.94 -1.88
CA ASN A 8 -19.69 -34.59 -3.19
C ASN A 8 -21.07 -35.20 -3.56
N ALA A 9 -22.05 -35.20 -2.65
CA ALA A 9 -23.42 -35.64 -2.88
C ALA A 9 -24.41 -34.46 -3.12
N MET A 10 -23.93 -33.21 -3.13
CA MET A 10 -24.76 -32.07 -3.51
C MET A 10 -25.01 -32.07 -5.03
N SER A 11 -26.15 -32.62 -5.41
CA SER A 11 -26.63 -32.73 -6.80
C SER A 11 -26.79 -31.35 -7.48
N GLY A 12 -25.73 -30.87 -8.13
CA GLY A 12 -25.80 -29.77 -9.10
C GLY A 12 -26.04 -28.37 -8.53
N GLY A 13 -25.88 -28.17 -7.22
CA GLY A 13 -25.95 -26.83 -6.62
C GLY A 13 -24.75 -25.98 -7.04
N THR A 14 -24.98 -24.93 -7.83
CA THR A 14 -23.93 -23.92 -8.06
C THR A 14 -23.73 -23.16 -6.74
N PRO A 15 -22.54 -23.17 -6.14
CA PRO A 15 -22.28 -22.41 -4.93
C PRO A 15 -22.61 -20.94 -5.16
N THR A 16 -23.42 -20.33 -4.29
CA THR A 16 -23.76 -18.90 -4.41
C THR A 16 -22.50 -18.01 -4.40
N ARG A 17 -21.40 -18.50 -3.79
CA ARG A 17 -20.04 -17.91 -3.83
C ARG A 17 -18.99 -19.02 -3.74
N LEU A 18 -17.96 -18.99 -4.58
CA LEU A 18 -16.77 -19.84 -4.43
C LEU A 18 -16.00 -19.39 -3.18
N ARG A 19 -15.95 -20.21 -2.14
CA ARG A 19 -15.08 -20.00 -0.97
C ARG A 19 -13.91 -20.97 -1.08
N GLY A 20 -12.71 -20.52 -0.76
CA GLY A 20 -11.61 -21.46 -0.51
C GLY A 20 -12.00 -22.36 0.66
N LEU A 21 -11.70 -23.66 0.56
CA LEU A 21 -11.88 -24.62 1.64
C LEU A 21 -10.49 -25.03 2.14
N ALA A 22 -10.27 -24.97 3.45
CA ALA A 22 -9.06 -25.50 4.06
C ALA A 22 -9.08 -27.03 3.97
N ALA A 23 -7.94 -27.68 4.21
CA ALA A 23 -7.83 -29.15 4.20
C ALA A 23 -8.77 -29.85 5.21
N ASN A 24 -9.29 -29.10 6.20
CA ASN A 24 -10.29 -29.55 7.18
C ASN A 24 -11.73 -29.10 6.84
N CYS A 25 -12.00 -28.71 5.59
CA CYS A 25 -13.29 -28.25 5.08
C CYS A 25 -13.87 -27.00 5.77
N ASN A 26 -13.05 -26.25 6.51
CA ASN A 26 -13.47 -24.93 7.00
C ASN A 26 -13.43 -23.91 5.87
N SER A 27 -14.42 -23.02 5.85
CA SER A 27 -14.43 -21.85 4.96
C SER A 27 -13.19 -20.99 5.23
N ILE A 28 -12.29 -20.87 4.26
CA ILE A 28 -11.22 -19.89 4.27
C ILE A 28 -11.82 -18.60 3.73
N SER A 29 -12.28 -17.73 4.62
CA SER A 29 -12.46 -16.33 4.22
C SER A 29 -11.07 -15.74 4.06
N PRO A 30 -10.71 -15.15 2.91
CA PRO A 30 -9.40 -14.55 2.77
C PRO A 30 -9.27 -13.43 3.80
N THR A 31 -8.12 -13.37 4.45
CA THR A 31 -7.73 -12.24 5.29
C THR A 31 -7.65 -10.97 4.44
N LEU A 32 -7.76 -9.81 5.08
CA LEU A 32 -7.62 -8.52 4.38
C LEU A 32 -6.26 -8.41 3.67
N GLU A 33 -5.21 -8.95 4.29
CA GLU A 33 -3.86 -9.00 3.72
C GLU A 33 -3.78 -9.86 2.45
N GLU A 34 -4.41 -11.05 2.45
CA GLU A 34 -4.48 -11.91 1.26
C GLU A 34 -5.24 -11.25 0.11
N VAL A 35 -6.33 -10.53 0.41
CA VAL A 35 -7.08 -9.77 -0.60
C VAL A 35 -6.25 -8.60 -1.14
N MET A 36 -5.56 -7.85 -0.27
CA MET A 36 -4.68 -6.75 -0.67
C MET A 36 -3.51 -7.23 -1.55
N ASN A 37 -2.89 -8.35 -1.18
CA ASN A 37 -1.86 -9.01 -1.97
C ASN A 37 -2.40 -9.47 -3.34
N ALA A 38 -3.56 -10.13 -3.37
CA ALA A 38 -4.17 -10.63 -4.61
C ALA A 38 -4.60 -9.51 -5.57
N MET A 39 -5.03 -8.35 -5.03
CA MET A 39 -5.37 -7.19 -5.86
C MET A 39 -4.14 -6.36 -6.26
N GLY A 40 -2.95 -6.62 -5.70
CA GLY A 40 -1.74 -5.83 -5.95
C GLY A 40 -1.87 -4.37 -5.47
N ILE A 41 -2.78 -4.10 -4.52
CA ILE A 41 -3.11 -2.76 -4.02
C ILE A 41 -2.85 -2.72 -2.52
N TYR A 42 -1.75 -2.09 -2.13
CA TYR A 42 -1.44 -1.82 -0.73
C TYR A 42 -1.85 -0.39 -0.39
N THR A 43 -2.72 -0.21 0.58
CA THR A 43 -3.10 1.12 1.08
C THR A 43 -2.60 1.26 2.50
N TYR A 44 -1.62 2.15 2.70
CA TYR A 44 -1.16 2.55 4.02
C TYR A 44 -1.77 3.89 4.38
N SER A 45 -2.20 4.06 5.62
CA SER A 45 -2.63 5.34 6.18
C SER A 45 -1.84 5.58 7.46
N PHE A 46 -1.24 6.76 7.58
CA PHE A 46 -0.48 7.14 8.76
C PHE A 46 -0.50 8.66 8.94
N THR A 47 -0.40 9.07 10.20
CA THR A 47 -0.25 10.48 10.59
C THR A 47 1.13 10.64 11.19
N LEU A 48 1.83 11.68 10.77
CA LEU A 48 3.17 12.01 11.23
C LEU A 48 3.14 13.40 11.86
N ALA A 49 3.75 13.53 13.04
CA ALA A 49 4.00 14.81 13.68
C ALA A 49 4.90 15.70 12.79
N ALA A 50 5.02 16.97 13.16
CA ALA A 50 5.95 17.89 12.50
C ALA A 50 7.38 17.32 12.52
N LYS A 51 8.06 17.35 11.37
CA LYS A 51 9.42 16.82 11.15
C LYS A 51 9.61 15.31 11.37
N GLU A 52 8.55 14.57 11.72
CA GLU A 52 8.64 13.13 11.92
C GLU A 52 8.93 12.42 10.59
N GLU A 53 9.75 11.38 10.70
CA GLU A 53 10.05 10.46 9.62
C GLU A 53 9.70 9.03 10.05
N LYS A 54 9.16 8.27 9.11
CA LYS A 54 8.77 6.88 9.31
C LYS A 54 9.45 5.96 8.30
N ASP A 55 10.01 4.87 8.80
CA ASP A 55 10.46 3.72 8.01
C ASP A 55 9.24 2.88 7.60
N LEU A 56 9.12 2.60 6.31
CA LEU A 56 8.04 1.81 5.71
C LEU A 56 8.53 0.43 5.26
N GLY A 57 9.79 0.10 5.49
CA GLY A 57 10.44 -1.11 5.01
C GLY A 57 10.57 -1.15 3.48
N ASN A 58 10.86 -2.32 2.93
CA ASN A 58 10.97 -2.48 1.49
C ASN A 58 9.60 -2.68 0.84
N LEU A 59 9.13 -1.69 0.08
CA LEU A 59 7.85 -1.72 -0.65
C LEU A 59 7.98 -2.25 -2.09
N GLY A 60 9.21 -2.50 -2.57
CA GLY A 60 9.50 -3.00 -3.92
C GLY A 60 9.65 -1.91 -4.98
N THR A 61 9.45 -2.29 -6.24
CA THR A 61 9.49 -1.39 -7.42
C THR A 61 8.08 -1.17 -7.96
N GLY A 62 7.86 -0.01 -8.58
CA GLY A 62 6.59 0.27 -9.25
C GLY A 62 6.14 1.73 -9.13
N VAL A 63 4.82 1.92 -9.16
CA VAL A 63 4.18 3.24 -9.11
C VAL A 63 3.49 3.45 -7.78
N TYR A 64 3.74 4.60 -7.15
CA TYR A 64 3.22 4.95 -5.84
C TYR A 64 2.39 6.22 -5.92
N PHE A 65 1.17 6.18 -5.39
CA PHE A 65 0.32 7.34 -5.21
C PHE A 65 0.39 7.76 -3.75
N LEU A 66 1.00 8.91 -3.48
CA LEU A 66 1.08 9.47 -2.15
C LEU A 66 0.15 10.68 -2.06
N THR A 67 -0.87 10.57 -1.21
CA THR A 67 -1.83 11.64 -0.96
C THR A 67 -1.62 12.20 0.44
N SER A 68 -1.63 13.52 0.59
CA SER A 68 -1.77 14.17 1.89
C SER A 68 -3.16 14.82 1.96
N PRO A 69 -4.13 14.20 2.65
CA PRO A 69 -5.42 14.83 2.89
C PRO A 69 -5.30 16.17 3.63
N THR A 70 -4.31 16.32 4.52
CA THR A 70 -4.01 17.58 5.21
C THR A 70 -3.57 18.69 4.25
N ALA A 71 -2.88 18.35 3.16
CA ALA A 71 -2.52 19.32 2.12
C ALA A 71 -3.56 19.42 1.00
N SER A 72 -4.54 18.52 0.94
CA SER A 72 -5.45 18.32 -0.20
C SER A 72 -4.70 18.15 -1.52
N ARG A 73 -3.61 17.38 -1.53
CA ARG A 73 -2.76 17.15 -2.72
C ARG A 73 -2.31 15.68 -2.82
N THR A 74 -2.00 15.27 -4.04
CA THR A 74 -1.48 13.93 -4.37
C THR A 74 -0.29 14.05 -5.29
N ALA A 75 0.69 13.17 -5.11
CA ALA A 75 1.81 12.97 -6.01
C ALA A 75 1.89 11.52 -6.49
N ILE A 76 2.39 11.36 -7.71
CA ILE A 76 2.71 10.07 -8.33
C ILE A 76 4.22 9.94 -8.35
N TYR A 77 4.70 8.79 -7.90
CA TYR A 77 6.11 8.41 -7.93
C TYR A 77 6.30 7.18 -8.80
N SER A 78 7.27 7.20 -9.70
CA SER A 78 7.75 5.99 -10.37
C SER A 78 9.11 5.61 -9.80
N VAL A 79 9.16 4.50 -9.08
CA VAL A 79 10.30 4.12 -8.22
C VAL A 79 10.90 2.79 -8.65
N GLY A 80 12.21 2.81 -8.88
CA GLY A 80 13.04 1.62 -9.10
C GLY A 80 13.91 1.28 -7.88
N ALA A 81 15.04 0.64 -8.14
CA ALA A 81 16.03 0.30 -7.11
C ALA A 81 16.81 1.53 -6.57
N TYR A 82 16.96 2.58 -7.38
CA TYR A 82 17.76 3.77 -7.04
C TYR A 82 17.02 4.75 -6.12
N GLN A 83 17.78 5.61 -5.43
CA GLN A 83 17.23 6.67 -4.55
C GLN A 83 16.43 7.71 -5.33
N LYS A 84 16.89 8.02 -6.54
CA LYS A 84 16.25 9.02 -7.40
C LYS A 84 15.06 8.40 -8.10
N CYS A 85 13.90 9.04 -7.98
CA CYS A 85 12.68 8.60 -8.63
C CYS A 85 12.03 9.73 -9.43
N PHE A 86 11.13 9.38 -10.35
CA PHE A 86 10.28 10.37 -10.97
C PHE A 86 9.19 10.76 -9.97
N VAL A 87 9.00 12.07 -9.74
CA VAL A 87 7.95 12.61 -8.88
C VAL A 87 7.16 13.64 -9.67
N SER A 88 5.84 13.47 -9.74
CA SER A 88 4.93 14.47 -10.29
C SER A 88 3.80 14.74 -9.29
N ASP A 89 3.67 15.99 -8.88
CA ASP A 89 2.58 16.46 -8.03
C ASP A 89 1.70 17.49 -8.74
N GLY A 90 1.73 17.52 -10.07
CA GLY A 90 0.96 18.48 -10.87
C GLY A 90 1.42 19.94 -10.72
N GLY A 91 2.68 20.16 -10.31
CA GLY A 91 3.26 21.51 -10.16
C GLY A 91 3.00 22.16 -8.80
N ASN A 92 2.56 21.38 -7.81
CA ASN A 92 2.32 21.89 -6.46
C ASN A 92 3.60 22.17 -5.66
N ASN A 93 4.74 21.64 -6.11
CA ASN A 93 6.05 21.84 -5.47
C ASN A 93 6.05 21.46 -3.98
N LEU A 94 5.29 20.42 -3.62
CA LEU A 94 5.08 19.96 -2.24
C LEU A 94 5.79 18.64 -1.95
N PHE A 95 5.96 17.80 -2.98
CA PHE A 95 6.44 16.43 -2.88
C PHE A 95 7.79 16.27 -3.57
N CYS A 96 8.70 15.53 -2.95
CA CYS A 96 9.96 15.13 -3.58
C CYS A 96 10.47 13.79 -3.09
N ASP A 97 11.51 13.29 -3.76
CA ASP A 97 12.29 12.16 -3.29
C ASP A 97 13.36 12.57 -2.27
N TYR A 98 14.07 11.59 -1.73
CA TYR A 98 15.17 11.83 -0.78
C TYR A 98 16.44 12.39 -1.42
N THR A 99 16.56 12.37 -2.74
CA THR A 99 17.69 12.98 -3.45
C THR A 99 17.55 14.51 -3.44
N ASP A 100 16.33 15.02 -3.60
CA ASP A 100 15.99 16.43 -3.37
C ASP A 100 15.90 16.71 -1.86
N GLY A 101 14.96 16.06 -1.17
CA GLY A 101 14.78 16.18 0.29
C GLY A 101 14.32 17.55 0.81
N THR A 102 14.14 18.57 -0.05
CA THR A 102 13.86 19.95 0.38
C THR A 102 12.38 20.30 0.51
N LYS A 103 11.47 19.49 -0.06
CA LYS A 103 10.03 19.80 -0.10
C LYS A 103 9.34 19.41 1.21
N SER A 104 8.08 19.84 1.33
CA SER A 104 7.25 19.60 2.51
C SER A 104 6.97 18.12 2.79
N VAL A 105 6.96 17.28 1.77
CA VAL A 105 6.78 15.83 1.89
C VAL A 105 7.88 15.14 1.13
N VAL A 106 8.67 14.33 1.84
CA VAL A 106 9.76 13.55 1.24
C VAL A 106 9.38 12.08 1.28
N PHE A 107 9.43 11.39 0.14
CA PHE A 107 9.12 9.97 0.06
C PHE A 107 10.04 9.25 -0.91
N GLY A 108 10.53 8.07 -0.54
CA GLY A 108 11.37 7.25 -1.39
C GLY A 108 12.45 6.51 -0.61
N ARG A 109 13.49 6.06 -1.30
CA ARG A 109 14.64 5.38 -0.70
C ARG A 109 15.76 6.37 -0.43
N LYS A 110 16.50 6.16 0.66
CA LYS A 110 17.72 6.93 0.98
C LYS A 110 18.97 6.32 0.38
N GLU A 111 18.93 5.03 0.06
CA GLU A 111 20.03 4.27 -0.53
C GLU A 111 19.52 3.26 -1.56
N VAL A 112 20.40 2.81 -2.45
CA VAL A 112 20.04 1.84 -3.51
C VAL A 112 19.56 0.54 -2.86
N ASN A 113 18.39 0.04 -3.29
CA ASN A 113 17.71 -1.14 -2.74
C ASN A 113 17.36 -1.10 -1.23
N GLY A 114 17.56 0.03 -0.54
CA GLY A 114 17.25 0.19 0.89
C GLY A 114 15.76 0.41 1.18
N SER A 115 15.38 0.54 2.45
CA SER A 115 13.99 0.77 2.86
C SER A 115 13.41 2.07 2.27
N PHE A 116 12.08 2.09 2.17
CA PHE A 116 11.33 3.31 1.90
C PHE A 116 11.11 4.08 3.18
N TYR A 117 11.21 5.39 3.06
CA TYR A 117 10.91 6.32 4.12
C TYR A 117 9.87 7.33 3.64
N ILE A 118 9.16 7.91 4.61
CA ILE A 118 8.36 9.10 4.40
C ILE A 118 8.64 10.08 5.53
N LYS A 119 8.86 11.34 5.18
CA LYS A 119 9.08 12.42 6.12
C LYS A 119 8.08 13.54 5.92
N ASN A 120 7.47 13.94 7.03
CA ASN A 120 6.70 15.17 7.11
C ASN A 120 7.65 16.34 7.39
N ASN A 121 8.18 16.97 6.34
CA ASN A 121 9.09 18.11 6.48
C ASN A 121 8.39 19.40 6.92
N ARG A 122 7.08 19.38 7.17
CA ARG A 122 6.28 20.54 7.61
C ARG A 122 6.44 20.77 9.11
N ASP A 123 6.04 21.96 9.55
CA ASP A 123 6.00 22.35 10.97
C ASP A 123 4.64 22.05 11.64
N ILE A 124 3.81 21.26 10.98
CA ILE A 124 2.50 20.81 11.47
C ILE A 124 2.37 19.31 11.29
N GLU A 125 1.50 18.69 12.07
CA GLU A 125 1.08 17.31 11.85
C GLU A 125 0.41 17.15 10.48
N ALA A 126 0.67 16.02 9.81
CA ALA A 126 0.04 15.71 8.53
C ALA A 126 -0.30 14.22 8.41
N THR A 127 -1.46 13.96 7.81
CA THR A 127 -1.88 12.62 7.41
C THR A 127 -1.46 12.33 5.99
N PHE A 128 -1.08 11.08 5.75
CA PHE A 128 -0.69 10.57 4.45
C PHE A 128 -1.41 9.25 4.15
N ARG A 129 -1.73 9.05 2.87
CA ARG A 129 -2.25 7.80 2.33
C ARG A 129 -1.37 7.39 1.17
N LEU A 130 -0.82 6.18 1.24
CA LEU A 130 0.06 5.63 0.23
C LEU A 130 -0.63 4.45 -0.44
N LYS A 131 -0.76 4.51 -1.77
CA LYS A 131 -1.19 3.38 -2.59
C LYS A 131 -0.03 2.92 -3.47
N VAL A 132 0.25 1.62 -3.47
CA VAL A 132 1.33 1.03 -4.29
C VAL A 132 0.73 0.16 -5.39
N ILE A 133 1.23 0.32 -6.62
CA ILE A 133 1.05 -0.60 -7.74
C ILE A 133 2.42 -1.19 -8.05
N LYS A 134 2.61 -2.47 -7.73
CA LYS A 134 3.86 -3.19 -8.00
C LYS A 134 3.92 -3.57 -9.48
N VAL A 135 5.14 -3.56 -10.04
CA VAL A 135 5.44 -3.90 -11.43
C VAL A 135 6.59 -4.89 -11.44
#